data_AF-A0A7J4GU92-F1
#
_entry.id   AF-A0A7J4GU92-F1
#
_cell.length_a   1.000
_cell.length_b   1.000
_cell.length_c   1.000
_cell.angle_alpha   90.00
_cell.angle_beta   90.00
_cell.angle_gamma   90.00
#
_symmetry.space_group_name_H-M   'P 1'
#
loop_
_entity.id
_entity.type
_entity.pdbx_description
1 polymer ?
#
loop_
_entity_poly.entity_id
_entity_poly.type
_entity_poly.pdbx_seq_one_letter_code
_entity_poly.pdbx_strand_id
1 'polypeptide(L)'
;MGTATWMTIRIIGGPQDFALGIAVLVAFFSDSVIQSNVRKQLKQRARRLQTELNLASSRINQIGNILNRTDENLRQALVELERRDSIGSPAARKLLSTQKEAIKAQKKAIEMSGTRSIETLESLERMIISQGSQTARMQEVLTAVLEKLALEPRQSINMRDSVLMQEAQDSCPSMSEDVIAMLG
;
A
#
# COMPACT_ATOMS: atom_id res chain seq x y z
N MET A 1 -40.27 47.08 -54.97
CA MET A 1 -40.95 46.11 -55.87
C MET A 1 -42.12 46.73 -56.62
N GLY A 2 -43.07 47.43 -55.98
CA GLY A 2 -44.24 48.00 -56.68
C GLY A 2 -43.94 48.97 -57.82
N THR A 3 -42.92 49.82 -57.69
CA THR A 3 -42.51 50.77 -58.74
C THR A 3 -41.98 50.08 -59.99
N ALA A 4 -41.30 48.93 -59.84
CA ALA A 4 -40.81 48.13 -60.95
C ALA A 4 -41.95 47.44 -61.70
N THR A 5 -42.95 46.90 -60.98
CA THR A 5 -44.16 46.28 -61.57
C THR A 5 -45.04 47.30 -62.29
N TRP A 6 -45.17 48.51 -61.74
CA TRP A 6 -45.88 49.60 -62.43
C TRP A 6 -45.21 49.95 -63.76
N MET A 7 -43.88 50.01 -63.78
CA MET A 7 -43.11 50.34 -64.97
C MET A 7 -43.17 49.26 -66.05
N THR A 8 -43.18 47.97 -65.69
CA THR A 8 -43.32 46.87 -66.66
C THR A 8 -44.70 46.82 -67.31
N ILE A 9 -45.77 47.13 -66.56
CA ILE A 9 -47.15 47.22 -67.10
C ILE A 9 -47.27 48.38 -68.09
N ARG A 10 -46.59 49.50 -67.82
CA ARG A 10 -46.49 50.67 -68.71
C ARG A 10 -45.84 50.33 -70.06
N ILE A 11 -44.82 49.47 -70.05
CA ILE A 11 -44.06 49.07 -71.26
C ILE A 11 -44.85 48.10 -72.14
N ILE A 12 -45.68 47.24 -71.54
CA ILE A 12 -46.50 46.23 -72.25
C ILE A 12 -47.82 46.80 -72.81
N GLY A 13 -48.14 48.07 -72.53
CA GLY A 13 -49.32 48.75 -73.10
C GLY A 13 -50.65 48.41 -72.41
N GLY A 14 -50.61 47.98 -71.15
CA GLY A 14 -51.82 47.67 -70.37
C GLY A 14 -52.60 48.93 -69.92
N PRO A 15 -53.89 48.80 -69.56
CA PRO A 15 -54.73 49.90 -69.12
C PRO A 15 -54.15 50.59 -67.87
N GLN A 16 -53.86 51.89 -68.00
CA GLN A 16 -53.10 52.67 -67.01
C GLN A 16 -53.87 52.89 -65.69
N ASP A 17 -55.19 52.95 -65.75
CA ASP A 17 -56.06 53.22 -64.60
C ASP A 17 -55.99 52.10 -63.54
N PHE A 18 -55.72 50.85 -63.96
CA PHE A 18 -55.64 49.71 -63.05
C PHE A 18 -54.21 49.38 -62.60
N ALA A 19 -53.19 49.88 -63.31
CA ALA A 19 -51.79 49.52 -63.08
C ALA A 19 -51.26 49.96 -61.71
N LEU A 20 -51.66 51.14 -61.23
CA LEU A 20 -51.28 51.64 -59.92
C LEU A 20 -51.91 50.81 -58.79
N GLY A 21 -53.18 50.43 -58.93
CA GLY A 21 -53.87 49.58 -57.96
C GLY A 21 -53.23 48.20 -57.84
N ILE A 22 -52.88 47.58 -58.96
CA ILE A 22 -52.20 46.28 -59.01
C ILE A 22 -50.80 46.38 -58.40
N ALA A 23 -50.04 47.46 -58.68
CA ALA A 23 -48.69 47.64 -58.15
C ALA A 23 -48.65 47.79 -56.62
N VAL A 24 -49.62 48.51 -56.04
CA VAL A 24 -49.76 48.64 -54.57
C VAL A 24 -50.14 47.30 -53.95
N LEU A 25 -51.09 46.58 -54.54
CA LEU A 25 -51.48 45.23 -54.09
C LEU A 25 -50.30 44.27 -54.12
N VAL A 26 -49.56 44.18 -55.22
CA VAL A 26 -48.39 43.29 -55.35
C VAL A 26 -47.29 43.65 -54.36
N ALA A 27 -47.05 44.94 -54.11
CA ALA A 27 -46.08 45.38 -53.11
C ALA A 27 -46.50 44.94 -51.69
N PHE A 28 -47.77 45.13 -51.33
CA PHE A 28 -48.28 44.78 -50.01
C PHE A 28 -48.30 43.27 -49.77
N PHE A 29 -48.70 42.48 -50.77
CA PHE A 29 -48.66 41.02 -50.69
C PHE A 29 -47.23 40.48 -50.67
N SER A 30 -46.32 41.05 -51.47
CA SER A 30 -44.90 40.65 -51.46
C SER A 30 -44.26 40.92 -50.11
N ASP A 31 -44.49 42.11 -49.53
CA ASP A 31 -43.96 42.47 -48.22
C ASP A 31 -44.57 41.61 -47.10
N SER A 32 -45.88 41.37 -47.14
CA SER A 32 -46.59 40.51 -46.19
C SER A 32 -46.11 39.04 -46.23
N VAL A 33 -45.94 38.48 -47.44
CA VAL A 33 -45.45 37.10 -47.62
C VAL A 33 -44.00 36.97 -47.15
N ILE A 34 -43.13 37.92 -47.51
CA ILE A 34 -41.71 37.92 -47.11
C ILE A 34 -41.59 38.08 -45.58
N GLN A 35 -42.33 39.02 -44.99
CA GLN A 35 -42.28 39.28 -43.55
C GLN A 35 -42.79 38.09 -42.73
N SER A 36 -43.81 37.36 -43.21
CA SER A 36 -44.30 36.15 -42.55
C SER A 36 -43.26 35.02 -42.57
N ASN A 37 -42.51 34.88 -43.66
CA ASN A 37 -41.48 33.85 -43.81
C ASN A 37 -40.25 34.15 -42.94
N VAL A 38 -39.82 35.41 -42.88
CA VAL A 38 -38.72 35.84 -42.00
C VAL A 38 -39.09 35.63 -40.54
N ARG A 39 -40.31 36.00 -40.11
CA ARG A 39 -40.78 35.75 -38.74
C ARG A 39 -40.85 34.26 -38.41
N LYS A 40 -41.31 33.42 -39.34
CA LYS A 40 -41.34 31.95 -39.16
C LYS A 40 -39.92 31.40 -38.99
N GLN A 41 -38.97 31.82 -39.82
CA GLN A 41 -37.58 31.37 -39.72
C GLN A 41 -36.91 31.84 -38.43
N LEU A 42 -37.10 33.11 -38.04
CA LEU A 42 -36.60 33.63 -36.77
C LEU A 42 -37.18 32.86 -35.58
N LYS A 43 -38.49 32.58 -35.61
CA LYS A 43 -39.17 31.79 -34.57
C LYS A 43 -38.66 30.35 -34.51
N GLN A 44 -38.39 29.74 -35.66
CA GLN A 44 -37.79 28.40 -35.71
C GLN A 44 -36.35 28.39 -35.18
N ARG A 45 -35.53 29.38 -35.54
CA ARG A 45 -34.16 29.52 -35.02
C ARG A 45 -34.16 29.76 -33.51
N ALA A 46 -35.00 30.66 -33.02
CA ALA A 46 -35.18 30.92 -31.59
C ALA A 46 -35.62 29.67 -30.83
N ARG A 47 -36.56 28.89 -31.39
CA ARG A 47 -36.97 27.59 -30.82
C ARG A 47 -35.81 26.58 -30.79
N ARG A 48 -35.02 26.48 -31.86
CA ARG A 48 -33.86 25.58 -31.90
C ARG A 48 -32.81 25.96 -30.85
N LEU A 49 -32.44 27.24 -30.78
CA LEU A 49 -31.54 27.77 -29.77
C LEU A 49 -32.04 27.49 -28.35
N GLN A 50 -33.35 27.67 -28.11
CA GLN A 50 -33.96 27.36 -26.82
C GLN A 50 -33.87 25.86 -26.49
N THR A 51 -34.12 24.98 -27.47
CA THR A 51 -33.98 23.53 -27.29
C THR A 51 -32.53 23.13 -27.03
N GLU A 52 -31.58 23.70 -27.78
CA GLU A 52 -30.14 23.46 -27.58
C GLU A 52 -29.67 23.93 -26.20
N LEU A 53 -30.14 25.08 -25.73
CA LEU A 53 -29.80 25.62 -24.41
C LEU A 53 -30.42 24.77 -23.28
N ASN A 54 -31.66 24.31 -23.46
CA ASN A 54 -32.29 23.36 -22.54
C ASN A 54 -31.55 22.02 -22.50
N LEU A 55 -31.11 21.53 -23.65
CA LEU A 55 -30.31 20.30 -23.74
C LEU A 55 -28.93 20.48 -23.09
N ALA A 56 -28.27 21.61 -23.32
CA ALA A 56 -27.00 21.95 -22.69
C ALA A 56 -27.14 22.07 -21.17
N SER A 57 -28.19 22.72 -20.68
CA SER A 57 -28.51 22.81 -19.25
C SER A 57 -28.74 21.42 -18.63
N SER A 58 -29.50 20.55 -19.32
CA SER A 58 -29.68 19.16 -18.89
C SER A 58 -28.36 18.39 -18.81
N ARG A 59 -27.45 18.58 -19.78
CA ARG A 59 -26.12 17.94 -19.77
C ARG A 59 -25.26 18.44 -18.62
N ILE A 60 -25.27 19.74 -18.34
CA ILE A 60 -24.55 20.33 -17.20
C ILE A 60 -25.05 19.73 -15.88
N ASN A 61 -26.37 19.64 -15.71
CA ASN A 61 -26.95 19.01 -14.52
C ASN A 61 -26.54 17.53 -14.40
N GLN A 62 -26.52 16.79 -15.52
CA GLN A 62 -26.07 15.41 -15.54
C GLN A 62 -24.60 15.27 -15.13
N ILE A 63 -23.71 16.12 -15.67
CA ILE A 63 -22.29 16.13 -15.30
C ILE A 63 -22.12 16.50 -13.83
N GLY A 64 -22.87 17.48 -13.33
CA GLY A 64 -22.87 17.84 -11.91
C GLY A 64 -23.24 16.67 -11.02
N ASN A 65 -24.27 15.91 -11.39
CA ASN A 65 -24.68 14.71 -10.66
C ASN A 65 -23.61 13.62 -10.68
N ILE A 66 -22.93 13.42 -11.81
CA ILE A 66 -21.84 12.45 -11.94
C ILE A 66 -20.66 12.88 -11.05
N LEU A 67 -20.26 14.15 -11.13
CA LEU A 67 -19.16 14.68 -10.34
C LEU A 67 -19.44 14.56 -8.84
N ASN A 68 -20.67 14.85 -8.41
CA ASN A 68 -21.09 14.70 -7.01
C ASN A 68 -21.02 13.24 -6.54
N ARG A 69 -21.42 12.27 -7.38
CA ARG A 69 -21.27 10.85 -7.08
C ARG A 69 -19.80 10.43 -7.01
N THR A 70 -18.97 10.96 -7.90
CA THR A 70 -17.52 10.70 -7.88
C THR A 70 -16.87 11.29 -6.63
N ASP A 71 -17.23 12.51 -6.22
CA ASP A 71 -16.75 13.12 -4.97
C ASP A 71 -17.12 12.24 -3.76
N GLU A 72 -18.37 11.81 -3.68
CA GLU A 72 -18.83 10.93 -2.60
C GLU A 72 -18.09 9.59 -2.60
N ASN A 73 -17.92 8.96 -3.76
CA ASN A 73 -17.16 7.72 -3.89
C ASN A 73 -15.68 7.90 -3.52
N LEU A 74 -15.07 9.03 -3.90
CA LEU A 74 -13.68 9.35 -3.56
C LEU A 74 -13.53 9.62 -2.06
N ARG A 75 -14.48 10.34 -1.44
CA ARG A 75 -14.53 10.52 0.01
C ARG A 75 -14.67 9.20 0.74
N GLN A 76 -15.56 8.33 0.28
CA GLN A 76 -15.73 7.00 0.85
C GLN A 76 -14.48 6.14 0.67
N ALA A 77 -13.86 6.19 -0.51
CA ALA A 77 -12.60 5.51 -0.78
C ALA A 77 -11.47 6.05 0.09
N LEU A 78 -11.42 7.37 0.33
CA LEU A 78 -10.46 8.01 1.23
C LEU A 78 -10.68 7.56 2.67
N VAL A 79 -11.93 7.50 3.14
CA VAL A 79 -12.26 6.97 4.47
C VAL A 79 -11.87 5.50 4.59
N GLU A 80 -12.11 4.68 3.58
CA GLU A 80 -11.68 3.28 3.60
C GLU A 80 -10.16 3.14 3.47
N LEU A 81 -9.48 4.04 2.76
CA LEU A 81 -8.03 4.10 2.68
C LEU A 81 -7.42 4.54 4.01
N GLU A 82 -8.00 5.54 4.68
CA GLU A 82 -7.64 5.99 6.02
C GLU A 82 -7.92 4.89 7.05
N ARG A 83 -9.04 4.16 6.91
CA ARG A 83 -9.30 2.96 7.71
C ARG A 83 -8.24 1.90 7.43
N ARG A 84 -7.86 1.67 6.18
CA ARG A 84 -6.80 0.73 5.79
C ARG A 84 -5.40 1.18 6.17
N ASP A 85 -5.13 2.47 6.28
CA ASP A 85 -3.88 3.06 6.75
C ASP A 85 -3.82 3.06 8.28
N SER A 86 -4.98 3.16 8.95
CA SER A 86 -5.12 2.81 10.37
C SER A 86 -4.99 1.30 10.62
N ILE A 87 -5.21 0.47 9.59
CA ILE A 87 -4.85 -0.96 9.51
C ILE A 87 -3.48 -1.14 8.81
N GLY A 88 -2.84 -0.04 8.39
CA GLY A 88 -1.49 0.08 7.83
C GLY A 88 -0.52 -0.03 8.99
N SER A 89 -0.17 -1.28 9.25
CA SER A 89 -0.61 -1.89 10.49
C SER A 89 -0.04 -1.29 11.79
N PRO A 90 -0.89 -0.90 12.77
CA PRO A 90 -0.43 -0.71 14.14
C PRO A 90 0.15 -2.00 14.71
N ALA A 91 -0.25 -3.18 14.19
CA ALA A 91 0.44 -4.43 14.48
C ALA A 91 1.80 -4.52 13.77
N ALA A 92 1.97 -4.02 12.53
CA ALA A 92 3.29 -3.92 11.90
C ALA A 92 4.20 -2.88 12.60
N ARG A 93 3.67 -1.73 13.05
CA ARG A 93 4.42 -0.76 13.85
C ARG A 93 4.78 -1.33 15.23
N LYS A 94 3.86 -2.03 15.90
CA LYS A 94 4.14 -2.74 17.16
C LYS A 94 5.17 -3.84 16.96
N LEU A 95 4.99 -4.72 15.98
CA LEU A 95 5.95 -5.77 15.62
C LEU A 95 7.32 -5.19 15.25
N LEU A 96 7.39 -4.11 14.47
CA LEU A 96 8.65 -3.46 14.14
C LEU A 96 9.31 -2.84 15.36
N SER A 97 8.54 -2.23 16.27
CA SER A 97 9.06 -1.69 17.53
C SER A 97 9.58 -2.80 18.46
N THR A 98 8.84 -3.90 18.58
CA THR A 98 9.24 -5.08 19.35
C THR A 98 10.46 -5.76 18.73
N GLN A 99 10.52 -5.90 17.40
CA GLN A 99 11.69 -6.42 16.70
C GLN A 99 12.91 -5.49 16.88
N LYS A 100 12.73 -4.16 16.82
CA LYS A 100 13.82 -3.20 17.05
C LYS A 100 14.37 -3.28 18.47
N GLU A 101 13.51 -3.47 19.46
CA GLU A 101 13.90 -3.66 20.86
C GLU A 101 14.62 -5.00 21.08
N ALA A 102 14.09 -6.09 20.51
CA ALA A 102 14.73 -7.41 20.56
C ALA A 102 16.11 -7.42 19.89
N ILE A 103 16.24 -6.78 18.71
CA ILE A 103 17.53 -6.65 18.00
C ILE A 103 18.52 -5.82 18.82
N LYS A 104 18.07 -4.76 19.50
CA LYS A 104 18.93 -3.95 20.37
C LYS A 104 19.43 -4.77 21.58
N ALA A 105 18.56 -5.57 22.19
CA ALA A 105 18.93 -6.47 23.28
C ALA A 105 19.92 -7.55 22.80
N GLN A 106 19.66 -8.16 21.65
CA GLN A 106 20.54 -9.17 21.04
C GLN A 106 21.91 -8.59 20.68
N LYS A 107 21.98 -7.38 20.11
CA LYS A 107 23.23 -6.68 19.82
C LYS A 107 24.06 -6.48 21.09
N LYS A 108 23.43 -6.02 22.19
CA LYS A 108 24.10 -5.84 23.49
C LYS A 108 24.62 -7.16 24.07
N ALA A 109 23.86 -8.25 23.91
CA ALA A 109 24.28 -9.57 24.35
C ALA A 109 25.48 -10.11 23.55
N ILE A 110 25.50 -9.91 22.22
CA ILE A 110 26.63 -10.30 21.37
C ILE A 110 27.88 -9.49 21.72
N GLU A 111 27.74 -8.18 21.96
CA GLU A 111 28.85 -7.33 22.37
C GLU A 111 29.47 -7.79 23.70
N MET A 112 28.65 -8.05 24.72
CA MET A 112 29.11 -8.57 26.01
C MET A 112 29.71 -9.99 25.89
N SER A 113 29.13 -10.86 25.07
CA SER A 113 29.69 -12.19 24.81
C SER A 113 31.00 -12.12 24.04
N GLY A 114 31.14 -11.21 23.07
CA GLY A 114 32.37 -11.00 22.32
C GLY A 114 33.51 -10.53 23.22
N THR A 115 33.25 -9.55 24.09
CA THR A 115 34.24 -9.09 25.09
C THR A 115 34.61 -10.22 26.05
N ARG A 116 33.63 -10.96 26.58
CA ARG A 116 33.89 -12.10 27.47
C ARG A 116 34.66 -13.21 26.76
N SER A 117 34.38 -13.47 25.48
CA SER A 117 35.12 -14.45 24.68
C SER A 117 36.58 -14.02 24.49
N ILE A 118 36.85 -12.74 24.20
CA ILE A 118 38.22 -12.19 24.13
C ILE A 118 38.93 -12.34 25.48
N GLU A 119 38.29 -11.99 26.59
CA GLU A 119 38.86 -12.14 27.94
C GLU A 119 39.11 -13.62 28.30
N THR A 120 38.21 -14.54 27.91
CA THR A 120 38.40 -15.97 28.13
C THR A 120 39.50 -16.56 27.27
N LEU A 121 39.66 -16.10 26.02
CA LEU A 121 40.75 -16.50 25.15
C LEU A 121 42.09 -16.03 25.71
N GLU A 122 42.16 -14.80 26.21
CA GLU A 122 43.35 -14.27 26.88
C GLU A 122 43.64 -15.02 28.20
N SER A 123 42.60 -15.37 28.98
CA SER A 123 42.77 -16.19 30.18
C SER A 123 43.21 -17.62 29.87
N LEU A 124 42.73 -18.21 28.76
CA LEU A 124 43.17 -19.52 28.28
C LEU A 124 44.61 -19.46 27.79
N GLU A 125 45.00 -18.41 27.05
CA GLU A 125 46.38 -18.18 26.64
C GLU A 125 47.32 -18.11 27.85
N ARG A 126 46.97 -17.29 28.86
CA ARG A 126 47.74 -17.19 30.11
C ARG A 126 47.79 -18.52 30.87
N MET A 127 46.69 -19.28 30.88
CA MET A 127 46.64 -20.60 31.51
C MET A 127 47.48 -21.64 30.76
N ILE A 128 47.50 -21.62 29.43
CA ILE A 128 48.34 -22.50 28.59
C ILE A 128 49.81 -22.19 28.84
N ILE A 129 50.20 -20.92 28.90
CA ILE A 129 51.59 -20.52 29.24
C ILE A 129 51.95 -21.01 30.64
N SER A 130 51.04 -20.85 31.61
CA SER A 130 51.22 -21.35 32.97
C SER A 130 51.30 -22.87 33.04
N GLN A 131 50.45 -23.61 32.30
CA GLN A 131 50.49 -25.07 32.22
C GLN A 131 51.74 -25.58 31.52
N GLY A 132 52.25 -24.89 30.50
CA GLY A 132 53.55 -25.21 29.89
C GLY A 132 54.66 -25.14 30.93
N SER A 133 54.67 -24.09 31.76
CA SER A 133 55.64 -23.95 32.86
C SER A 133 55.44 -25.01 33.96
N GLN A 134 54.20 -25.40 34.24
CA GLN A 134 53.87 -26.42 35.25
C GLN A 134 54.19 -27.83 34.74
N THR A 135 54.02 -28.09 33.44
CA THR A 135 54.37 -29.36 32.79
C THR A 135 55.88 -29.54 32.79
N ALA A 136 56.65 -28.49 32.52
CA ALA A 136 58.11 -28.52 32.62
C ALA A 136 58.57 -28.85 34.05
N ARG A 137 57.99 -28.22 35.07
CA ARG A 137 58.27 -28.53 36.48
C ARG A 137 57.80 -29.93 36.88
N MET A 138 56.67 -30.39 36.37
CA MET A 138 56.14 -31.72 36.65
C MET A 138 56.99 -32.82 35.99
N GLN A 139 57.56 -32.58 34.81
CA GLN A 139 58.55 -33.46 34.19
C GLN A 139 59.84 -33.51 34.99
N GLU A 140 60.31 -32.39 35.53
CA GLU A 140 61.47 -32.35 36.43
C GLU A 140 61.22 -33.17 37.71
N VAL A 141 60.06 -32.99 38.35
CA VAL A 141 59.67 -33.74 39.56
C VAL A 141 59.45 -35.22 39.25
N LEU A 142 58.82 -35.57 38.12
CA LEU A 142 58.65 -36.95 37.70
C LEU A 142 59.99 -37.62 37.39
N THR A 143 60.95 -36.89 36.83
CA THR A 143 62.32 -37.39 36.63
C THR A 143 62.98 -37.67 37.98
N ALA A 144 62.84 -36.77 38.96
CA ALA A 144 63.33 -36.99 40.32
C ALA A 144 62.62 -38.14 41.05
N VAL A 145 61.32 -38.36 40.78
CA VAL A 145 60.54 -39.46 41.34
C VAL A 145 60.87 -40.79 40.67
N LEU A 146 61.16 -40.81 39.36
CA LEU A 146 61.68 -41.99 38.66
C LEU A 146 63.07 -42.37 39.19
N GLU A 147 63.92 -41.38 39.45
CA GLU A 147 65.21 -41.59 40.11
C GLU A 147 65.03 -42.20 41.52
N LYS A 148 64.05 -41.71 42.29
CA LYS A 148 63.68 -42.26 43.60
C LYS A 148 63.02 -43.65 43.54
N LEU A 149 62.20 -43.93 42.53
CA LEU A 149 61.53 -45.23 42.33
C LEU A 149 62.48 -46.30 41.79
N ALA A 150 63.55 -45.91 41.08
CA ALA A 150 64.63 -46.82 40.73
C ALA A 150 65.40 -47.32 41.97
N LEU A 151 65.20 -46.70 43.13
CA LEU A 151 65.87 -47.03 44.39
C LEU A 151 65.00 -47.85 45.37
N GLU A 152 63.71 -48.15 45.09
CA GLU A 152 62.82 -48.87 46.04
C GLU A 152 61.96 -50.01 45.41
N PRO A 153 61.83 -51.20 46.05
CA PRO A 153 61.23 -52.40 45.45
C PRO A 153 59.70 -52.53 45.65
N ARG A 154 59.00 -53.10 44.65
CA ARG A 154 57.53 -53.12 44.44
C ARG A 154 56.75 -54.14 45.29
N GLN A 155 55.60 -53.73 45.84
CA GLN A 155 54.49 -54.61 46.27
C GLN A 155 53.19 -54.27 45.52
N SER A 156 52.42 -55.29 45.18
CA SER A 156 51.28 -55.31 44.26
C SER A 156 49.94 -54.87 44.89
N ILE A 157 49.08 -54.20 44.10
CA ILE A 157 47.67 -53.90 44.45
C ILE A 157 46.76 -54.37 43.30
N ASN A 158 45.64 -55.00 43.65
CA ASN A 158 44.66 -55.64 42.77
C ASN A 158 43.45 -54.68 42.56
N MET A 159 43.06 -54.41 41.31
CA MET A 159 41.92 -53.55 40.95
C MET A 159 40.62 -54.35 40.84
N ARG A 160 39.53 -53.87 41.48
CA ARG A 160 38.15 -54.35 41.25
C ARG A 160 37.39 -53.33 40.41
N ASP A 161 36.78 -53.82 39.34
CA ASP A 161 35.97 -53.15 38.33
C ASP A 161 34.52 -52.95 38.82
N SER A 162 33.92 -51.79 38.54
CA SER A 162 32.48 -51.54 38.74
C SER A 162 32.01 -50.46 37.77
N VAL A 163 31.23 -50.88 36.77
CA VAL A 163 30.50 -50.02 35.84
C VAL A 163 29.01 -50.31 36.04
N LEU A 164 28.22 -49.27 36.36
CA LEU A 164 26.76 -49.31 36.35
C LEU A 164 26.25 -48.44 35.18
N MET A 165 25.44 -49.06 34.32
CA MET A 165 24.63 -48.41 33.28
C MET A 165 23.22 -48.21 33.83
N GLN A 166 22.73 -46.96 33.86
CA GLN A 166 21.36 -46.62 34.22
C GLN A 166 20.56 -46.44 32.93
N GLU A 167 19.62 -47.35 32.65
CA GLU A 167 18.72 -47.29 31.51
C GLU A 167 17.64 -46.20 31.68
N ALA A 168 17.26 -45.64 30.53
CA ALA A 168 16.31 -44.55 30.37
C ALA A 168 14.87 -44.98 30.66
N GLN A 169 14.17 -44.20 31.48
CA GLN A 169 12.70 -44.26 31.62
C GLN A 169 12.13 -42.92 31.18
N ASP A 170 11.43 -42.96 30.04
CA ASP A 170 10.56 -41.91 29.53
C ASP A 170 9.47 -41.52 30.55
N SER A 171 9.25 -40.23 30.75
CA SER A 171 7.94 -39.62 31.07
C SER A 171 8.03 -38.09 30.94
N CYS A 172 7.74 -37.60 29.73
CA CYS A 172 7.40 -36.22 29.45
C CYS A 172 5.93 -35.97 29.89
N PRO A 173 5.60 -34.93 30.66
CA PRO A 173 4.23 -34.68 31.10
C PRO A 173 3.41 -34.02 29.97
N SER A 174 2.45 -34.74 29.39
CA SER A 174 1.48 -34.16 28.46
C SER A 174 0.33 -33.49 29.23
N MET A 175 0.27 -32.16 29.16
CA MET A 175 -0.77 -31.27 29.68
C MET A 175 -2.12 -31.44 28.95
N SER A 176 -2.70 -32.65 28.96
CA SER A 176 -3.97 -32.96 28.31
C SER A 176 -5.06 -33.43 29.29
N GLU A 177 -4.72 -33.74 30.54
CA GLU A 177 -5.66 -34.35 31.49
C GLU A 177 -6.42 -33.32 32.34
N ASP A 178 -5.88 -32.12 32.54
CA ASP A 178 -6.54 -31.06 33.33
C ASP A 178 -7.73 -30.39 32.61
N VAL A 179 -7.84 -30.50 31.28
CA VAL A 179 -8.93 -29.83 30.53
C VAL A 179 -10.23 -30.67 30.55
N ILE A 180 -10.14 -31.97 30.79
CA ILE A 180 -11.31 -32.88 30.81
C ILE A 180 -11.94 -32.95 32.21
N ALA A 181 -11.19 -32.68 33.28
CA ALA A 181 -11.70 -32.68 34.65
C ALA A 181 -12.50 -31.42 35.03
N MET A 182 -12.43 -30.34 34.23
CA MET A 182 -13.11 -29.06 34.52
C MET A 182 -14.46 -28.89 33.77
N LEU A 183 -14.88 -29.87 32.97
CA LEU A 183 -16.08 -29.81 32.13
C LEU A 183 -17.07 -30.98 32.35
N GLY A 184 -16.97 -31.63 33.52
CA GLY A 184 -17.92 -32.64 34.03
C GLY A 184 -18.70 -32.12 35.22
#